data_AF-A0A938UCJ0-F1
#
_entry.id   AF-A0A938UCJ0-F1
#
_cell.length_a   1.000
_cell.length_b   1.000
_cell.length_c   1.000
_cell.angle_alpha   90.00
_cell.angle_beta   90.00
_cell.angle_gamma   90.00
#
_symmetry.space_group_name_H-M   'P 1'
#
loop_
_entity.id
_entity.type
_entity.pdbx_description
1 polymer ?
#
loop_
_entity_poly.entity_id
_entity_poly.type
_entity_poly.pdbx_seq_one_letter_code
_entity_poly.pdbx_strand_id
1 'polypeptide(L)'
;MTPSELTEFVAKHDYITRYDYPEDDAVGFRNSRLPWYRADKDRKTVFTCDWLADHTEEDLDMEIKRGLEVEQICRVTGYYSKVASWNGGKRAELRDRRRTDLYGNPPHIAIHAAEPQTAIAAG
;
A
#
# COMPACT_ATOMS: atom_id res chain seq x y z
N MET A 1 -14.87 -12.59 -16.61
CA MET A 1 -13.76 -12.05 -17.42
C MET A 1 -13.13 -13.11 -18.32
N THR A 2 -12.92 -12.78 -19.59
CA THR A 2 -12.30 -13.62 -20.62
C THR A 2 -10.77 -13.46 -20.64
N PRO A 3 -10.02 -14.39 -21.27
CA PRO A 3 -8.57 -14.23 -21.44
C PRO A 3 -8.15 -12.97 -22.20
N SER A 4 -8.98 -12.48 -23.13
CA SER A 4 -8.72 -11.24 -23.89
C SER A 4 -8.83 -10.02 -22.98
N GLU A 5 -9.91 -9.93 -22.20
CA GLU A 5 -10.13 -8.85 -21.24
C GLU A 5 -8.99 -8.80 -20.20
N LEU A 6 -8.51 -9.94 -19.73
CA LEU A 6 -7.34 -10.01 -18.84
C LEU A 6 -6.05 -9.49 -19.49
N THR A 7 -5.88 -9.74 -20.79
CA THR A 7 -4.71 -9.25 -21.55
C THR A 7 -4.78 -7.72 -21.70
N GLU A 8 -5.96 -7.21 -22.04
CA GLU A 8 -6.22 -5.77 -22.16
C GLU A 8 -6.03 -5.05 -20.82
N PHE A 9 -6.52 -5.63 -19.73
CA PHE A 9 -6.32 -5.11 -18.37
C PHE A 9 -4.83 -4.96 -18.03
N VAL A 10 -4.03 -6.00 -18.23
CA VAL A 10 -2.59 -5.92 -17.93
C VAL A 10 -1.89 -4.88 -18.83
N ALA A 11 -2.30 -4.75 -20.09
CA ALA A 11 -1.76 -3.75 -21.00
C ALA A 11 -2.10 -2.31 -20.58
N LYS A 12 -3.30 -2.08 -20.01
CA LYS A 12 -3.74 -0.79 -19.49
C LYS A 12 -3.05 -0.41 -18.18
N HIS A 13 -2.58 -1.39 -17.41
CA HIS A 13 -1.98 -1.20 -16.09
C HIS A 13 -0.50 -1.63 -16.06
N ASP A 14 0.39 -0.76 -16.54
CA ASP A 14 1.85 -0.99 -16.67
C ASP A 14 2.58 -1.42 -15.37
N TYR A 15 1.96 -1.16 -14.22
CA TYR A 15 2.47 -1.49 -12.90
C TYR A 15 2.00 -2.86 -12.39
N ILE A 16 1.14 -3.56 -13.12
CA ILE A 16 0.61 -4.88 -12.78
C ILE A 16 1.34 -5.94 -13.62
N THR A 17 1.81 -7.01 -12.98
CA THR A 17 2.38 -8.19 -13.65
C THR A 17 1.47 -9.39 -13.43
N ARG A 18 1.14 -10.12 -14.50
CA ARG A 18 0.35 -11.36 -14.50
C ARG A 18 1.25 -12.60 -14.45
N TYR A 19 0.77 -13.64 -13.76
CA TYR A 19 1.38 -14.95 -13.64
C TYR A 19 0.31 -16.02 -13.81
N ASP A 20 0.46 -16.93 -14.78
CA ASP A 20 -0.51 -17.99 -15.03
C ASP A 20 -0.13 -19.28 -14.29
N TYR A 21 -1.13 -19.91 -13.65
CA TYR A 21 -1.01 -21.16 -12.92
C TYR A 21 -1.99 -22.19 -13.50
N PRO A 22 -1.69 -22.79 -14.66
CA PRO A 22 -2.62 -23.67 -15.36
C PRO A 22 -2.94 -24.96 -14.59
N GLU A 23 -2.02 -25.44 -13.77
CA GLU A 23 -2.23 -26.64 -12.93
C GLU A 23 -3.23 -26.39 -11.80
N ASP A 24 -3.34 -25.14 -11.33
CA ASP A 24 -4.20 -24.73 -10.22
C ASP A 24 -5.48 -24.02 -10.70
N ASP A 25 -5.71 -23.95 -12.03
CA ASP A 25 -6.76 -23.15 -12.67
C ASP A 25 -6.87 -21.73 -12.10
N ALA A 26 -5.72 -21.06 -12.01
CA ALA A 26 -5.60 -19.78 -11.33
C ALA A 26 -4.67 -18.79 -12.05
N VAL A 27 -4.86 -17.51 -11.74
CA VAL A 27 -4.04 -16.41 -12.24
C VAL A 27 -3.61 -15.52 -11.07
N GLY A 28 -2.31 -15.27 -10.99
CA GLY A 28 -1.69 -14.36 -10.03
C GLY A 28 -1.41 -12.98 -10.61
N PHE A 29 -1.58 -11.97 -9.77
CA PHE A 29 -1.27 -10.58 -10.10
C PHE A 29 -0.34 -9.97 -9.05
N ARG A 30 0.55 -9.11 -9.51
CA ARG A 30 1.46 -8.34 -8.65
C ARG A 30 1.40 -6.85 -9.01
N ASN A 31 1.08 -6.01 -8.03
CA ASN A 31 1.06 -4.56 -8.19
C ASN A 31 2.36 -3.92 -7.66
N SER A 32 3.25 -3.51 -8.56
CA SER A 32 4.55 -2.92 -8.20
C SER A 32 4.47 -1.56 -7.46
N ARG A 33 3.30 -0.93 -7.40
CA ARG A 33 3.08 0.31 -6.64
C ARG A 33 2.86 0.07 -5.14
N LEU A 34 2.46 -1.13 -4.72
CA LEU A 34 2.16 -1.39 -3.31
C LEU A 34 3.42 -1.78 -2.51
N PRO A 35 3.59 -1.28 -1.27
CA PRO A 35 4.83 -1.46 -0.50
C PRO A 35 5.23 -2.93 -0.25
N TRP A 36 4.28 -3.82 -0.03
CA TRP A 36 4.58 -5.23 0.28
C TRP A 36 5.06 -6.03 -0.93
N TYR A 37 4.64 -5.69 -2.15
CA TYR A 37 5.16 -6.31 -3.38
C TYR A 37 6.55 -5.79 -3.75
N ARG A 38 6.94 -4.61 -3.24
CA ARG A 38 8.30 -4.08 -3.38
C ARG A 38 9.27 -4.77 -2.43
N ALA A 39 8.81 -5.08 -1.21
CA ALA A 39 9.60 -5.78 -0.20
C ALA A 39 9.78 -7.27 -0.52
N ASP A 40 8.76 -7.90 -1.10
CA ASP A 40 8.76 -9.31 -1.48
C ASP A 40 8.26 -9.46 -2.92
N LYS A 41 9.19 -9.83 -3.82
CA LYS A 41 8.93 -9.94 -5.26
C LYS A 41 8.13 -11.18 -5.64
N ASP A 42 8.10 -12.18 -4.76
CA ASP A 42 7.44 -13.47 -4.99
C ASP A 42 5.97 -13.42 -4.57
N ARG A 43 5.61 -12.47 -3.70
CA ARG A 43 4.25 -12.23 -3.28
C ARG A 43 3.36 -11.85 -4.46
N LYS A 44 2.21 -12.53 -4.57
CA LYS A 44 1.18 -12.31 -5.60
C LYS A 44 -0.21 -12.39 -4.94
N THR A 45 -1.20 -11.76 -5.54
CA THR A 45 -2.61 -12.06 -5.24
C THR A 45 -3.13 -12.98 -6.33
N VAL A 46 -3.66 -14.13 -5.92
CA VAL A 46 -4.08 -15.21 -6.82
C VAL A 46 -5.59 -15.30 -6.79
N PHE A 47 -6.18 -15.42 -7.97
CA PHE A 47 -7.61 -15.62 -8.19
C PHE A 47 -7.80 -16.88 -9.02
N THR A 48 -8.84 -17.66 -8.73
CA THR A 48 -9.23 -18.80 -9.57
C THR A 48 -9.85 -18.29 -10.86
N CYS A 49 -9.77 -19.10 -11.93
CA CYS A 49 -10.42 -18.78 -13.20
C CYS A 49 -11.93 -18.62 -13.05
N ASP A 50 -12.58 -19.44 -12.20
CA ASP A 50 -14.01 -19.29 -11.86
C ASP A 50 -14.32 -17.92 -11.25
N TRP A 51 -13.51 -17.46 -10.29
CA TRP A 51 -13.69 -16.13 -9.71
C TRP A 51 -13.55 -15.05 -10.78
N LEU A 52 -12.53 -15.15 -11.62
CA LEU A 52 -12.31 -14.21 -12.72
C LEU A 52 -13.45 -14.24 -13.72
N ALA A 53 -14.06 -15.40 -13.99
CA ALA A 53 -15.20 -15.53 -14.88
C ALA A 53 -16.42 -14.73 -14.38
N ASP A 54 -16.67 -14.76 -13.06
CA ASP A 54 -17.82 -14.15 -12.41
C ASP A 54 -17.66 -12.66 -12.05
N HIS A 55 -16.45 -12.09 -12.20
CA HIS A 55 -16.14 -10.73 -11.79
C HIS A 55 -15.76 -9.81 -12.96
N THR A 56 -15.93 -8.51 -12.73
CA THR A 56 -15.62 -7.43 -13.69
C THR A 56 -14.16 -6.99 -13.60
N GLU A 57 -13.73 -6.17 -14.58
CA GLU A 57 -12.41 -5.52 -14.54
C GLU A 57 -12.29 -4.63 -13.30
N GLU A 58 -13.34 -3.90 -12.95
CA GLU A 58 -13.40 -3.03 -11.78
C GLU A 58 -13.19 -3.78 -10.46
N ASP A 59 -13.81 -4.96 -10.32
CA ASP A 59 -13.66 -5.81 -9.14
C ASP A 59 -12.20 -6.29 -8.99
N LEU A 60 -11.60 -6.73 -10.10
CA LEU A 60 -10.20 -7.16 -10.15
C LEU A 60 -9.25 -6.01 -9.80
N ASP A 61 -9.47 -4.83 -10.37
CA ASP A 61 -8.67 -3.63 -10.11
C ASP A 61 -8.72 -3.23 -8.63
N MET A 62 -9.92 -3.24 -8.04
CA MET A 62 -10.14 -2.95 -6.63
C MET A 62 -9.39 -3.93 -5.71
N GLU A 63 -9.48 -5.23 -5.98
CA GLU A 63 -8.81 -6.26 -5.19
C GLU A 63 -7.29 -6.21 -5.31
N ILE A 64 -6.76 -5.98 -6.51
CA ILE A 64 -5.31 -5.85 -6.72
C ILE A 64 -4.76 -4.59 -6.02
N LYS A 65 -5.53 -3.51 -5.95
CA LYS A 65 -5.15 -2.25 -5.29
C LYS A 65 -5.37 -2.25 -3.78
N ARG A 66 -6.18 -3.18 -3.26
CA ARG A 66 -6.56 -3.28 -1.84
C ARG A 66 -7.10 -1.96 -1.26
N GLY A 67 -7.79 -1.17 -2.09
CA GLY A 67 -8.32 0.14 -1.70
C GLY A 67 -7.28 1.19 -1.29
N LEU A 68 -5.99 1.00 -1.64
CA LEU A 68 -4.93 1.95 -1.28
C LEU A 68 -4.75 3.08 -2.29
N GLU A 69 -5.15 2.85 -3.55
CA GLU A 69 -5.13 3.90 -4.58
C GLU A 69 -6.41 4.74 -4.50
N VAL A 70 -6.49 5.55 -3.43
CA VAL A 70 -7.60 6.47 -3.17
C VAL A 70 -7.11 7.91 -3.11
N GLU A 71 -7.99 8.84 -3.52
CA GLU A 71 -7.73 10.27 -3.32
C GLU A 71 -7.73 10.58 -1.82
N GLN A 72 -6.60 11.05 -1.31
CA GLN A 72 -6.44 11.40 0.09
C GLN A 72 -6.98 12.82 0.33
N ILE A 73 -7.86 12.98 1.32
CA ILE A 73 -8.38 14.28 1.73
C ILE A 73 -7.86 14.58 3.14
N CYS A 74 -7.25 15.74 3.33
CA CYS A 74 -6.72 16.15 4.62
C CYS A 74 -7.24 17.53 5.02
N ARG A 75 -7.43 17.73 6.33
CA ARG A 75 -7.82 19.02 6.91
C ARG A 75 -6.62 19.96 6.94
N VAL A 76 -6.82 21.15 6.37
CA VAL A 76 -5.94 22.32 6.47
C VAL A 76 -6.74 23.39 7.21
N THR A 77 -6.19 23.97 8.28
CA THR A 77 -6.79 25.03 9.12
C THR A 77 -8.24 25.43 8.78
N GLY A 78 -9.21 24.60 9.22
CA GLY A 78 -10.64 24.89 9.09
C GLY A 78 -11.37 24.32 7.87
N TYR A 79 -10.70 23.73 6.88
CA TYR A 79 -11.34 23.15 5.69
C TYR A 79 -10.67 21.84 5.23
N TYR A 80 -11.37 21.04 4.43
CA TYR A 80 -10.84 19.81 3.83
C TYR A 80 -10.32 20.10 2.42
N SER A 81 -9.20 19.49 2.05
CA SER A 81 -8.66 19.60 0.69
C SER A 81 -7.98 18.32 0.25
N LYS A 82 -8.02 18.07 -1.07
CA LYS A 82 -7.33 16.97 -1.72
C LYS A 82 -5.82 17.12 -1.50
N VAL A 83 -5.16 16.09 -1.00
CA VAL A 83 -3.71 16.09 -0.77
C VAL A 83 -2.96 16.15 -2.10
N ALA A 84 -3.53 15.60 -3.19
CA ALA A 84 -2.93 15.66 -4.51
C ALA A 84 -2.77 17.10 -5.05
N SER A 85 -3.58 18.07 -4.58
CA SER A 85 -3.47 19.47 -4.99
C SER A 85 -2.44 20.28 -4.17
N TRP A 86 -1.76 19.64 -3.20
CA TRP A 86 -0.83 20.33 -2.32
C TRP A 86 0.55 20.47 -2.96
N ASN A 87 1.13 21.66 -2.84
CA ASN A 87 2.52 21.90 -3.21
C ASN A 87 3.49 21.11 -2.30
N GLY A 88 4.79 21.12 -2.64
CA GLY A 88 5.82 20.39 -1.89
C GLY A 88 5.88 20.75 -0.40
N GLY A 89 5.69 22.03 -0.05
CA GLY A 89 5.73 22.53 1.33
C GLY A 89 4.60 21.97 2.19
N LYS A 90 3.35 22.04 1.72
CA LYS A 90 2.19 21.47 2.42
C LYS A 90 2.30 19.95 2.60
N ARG A 91 2.85 19.25 1.60
CA ARG A 91 3.12 17.81 1.71
C ARG A 91 4.21 17.48 2.74
N ALA A 92 5.21 18.35 2.91
CA ALA A 92 6.21 18.21 3.97
C ALA A 92 5.58 18.44 5.34
N GLU A 93 4.81 19.51 5.50
CA GLU A 93 4.05 19.79 6.73
C GLU A 93 3.20 18.58 7.15
N LEU A 94 2.51 17.93 6.21
CA LEU A 94 1.73 16.73 6.49
C LEU A 94 2.55 15.57 7.06
N ARG A 95 3.77 15.37 6.55
CA ARG A 95 4.69 14.32 7.04
C ARG A 95 5.20 14.62 8.43
N ASP A 96 5.39 15.89 8.74
CA ASP A 96 5.89 16.36 10.03
C ASP A 96 4.81 16.37 11.12
N ARG A 97 3.52 16.19 10.76
CA ARG A 97 2.44 16.07 11.74
C ARG A 97 2.69 14.85 12.62
N ARG A 98 2.87 15.10 13.93
CA ARG A 98 3.01 14.05 14.94
C ARG A 98 1.78 13.15 14.89
N ARG A 99 1.98 11.87 14.56
CA ARG A 99 0.95 10.84 14.68
C ARG A 99 0.70 10.62 16.16
N THR A 100 -0.35 11.19 16.71
CA THR A 100 -0.82 10.85 18.05
C THR A 100 -1.79 9.68 17.94
N ASP A 101 -1.79 8.78 18.92
CA ASP A 101 -2.90 7.83 19.06
C ASP A 101 -4.21 8.57 19.40
N LEU A 102 -5.32 7.84 19.50
CA LEU A 102 -6.63 8.40 19.86
C LEU A 102 -6.65 9.07 21.24
N TYR A 103 -5.63 8.84 22.06
CA TYR A 103 -5.49 9.35 23.42
C TYR A 103 -4.43 10.45 23.53
N GLY A 104 -3.85 10.90 22.41
CA GLY A 104 -2.83 11.94 22.40
C GLY A 104 -1.43 11.44 22.74
N ASN A 105 -1.23 10.14 22.93
CA ASN A 105 0.09 9.59 23.22
C ASN A 105 0.95 9.55 21.95
N PRO A 106 2.27 9.75 22.09
CA PRO A 106 3.19 9.44 21.00
C PRO A 106 3.07 7.97 20.58
N PRO A 107 3.31 7.65 19.30
CA PRO A 107 3.38 6.27 18.88
C PRO A 107 4.60 5.64 19.56
N HIS A 108 4.44 4.45 20.15
CA HIS A 108 5.53 3.67 20.74
C HIS A 108 6.54 3.26 19.66
N ILE A 109 7.43 4.19 19.27
CA ILE A 109 8.66 3.87 18.56
C ILE A 109 9.65 3.50 19.64
N ALA A 110 9.89 2.20 19.80
CA ALA A 110 10.98 1.68 20.63
C ALA A 110 12.30 2.21 20.07
N ILE A 111 12.86 3.24 20.69
CA ILE A 111 14.25 3.64 20.48
C ILE A 111 15.09 2.70 21.36
N HIS A 112 15.45 1.55 20.80
CA HIS A 112 16.63 0.83 21.28
C HIS A 112 17.87 1.66 20.92
N ALA A 113 18.48 2.29 21.93
CA ALA A 113 19.92 2.48 22.11
C ALA A 113 20.17 3.66 23.05
N ALA A 114 20.13 3.41 24.36
CA ALA A 114 20.97 4.14 25.30
C ALA A 114 21.70 3.06 26.10
N GLU A 115 23.00 2.94 25.82
CA GLU A 115 23.91 2.06 26.55
C GLU A 115 23.85 2.40 28.06
N PRO A 116 23.95 1.40 28.96
CA PRO A 116 24.07 1.70 30.37
C PRO A 116 25.42 2.38 30.62
N GLN A 117 25.38 3.66 31.03
CA GLN A 117 26.50 4.29 31.72
C GLN A 117 26.73 3.53 33.02
N THR A 118 27.71 2.63 33.03
CA THR A 118 28.25 2.11 34.29
C THR A 118 29.04 3.21 34.96
N ALA A 119 28.46 3.70 36.04
CA ALA A 119 29.04 4.66 36.95
C ALA A 119 30.38 4.16 37.50
N ILE A 120 31.30 5.12 37.58
CA ILE A 120 32.59 5.04 38.24
C ILE A 120 32.33 4.79 39.73
N ALA A 121 32.74 3.63 40.25
CA ALA A 121 32.83 3.41 41.69
C ALA A 121 34.26 3.75 42.15
N ALA A 122 34.38 4.90 42.82
CA ALA A 122 35.47 5.17 43.73
C ALA A 122 35.27 4.37 45.02
N GLY A 123 36.33 3.75 45.53
CA GLY A 123 36.35 3.00 46.78
C GLY A 123 37.33 1.84 46.74
#